data_AF-A0A382DYA8-F1
#
_entry.id   AF-A0A382DYA8-F1
#
_cell.length_a   1.000
_cell.length_b   1.000
_cell.length_c   1.000
_cell.angle_alpha   90.00
_cell.angle_beta   90.00
_cell.angle_gamma   90.00
#
_symmetry.space_group_name_H-M   'P 1'
#
loop_
_entity.id
_entity.type
_entity.pdbx_description
1 polymer ?
#
loop_
_entity_poly.entity_id
_entity_poly.type
_entity_poly.pdbx_seq_one_letter_code
_entity_poly.pdbx_strand_id
1 'polypeptide(L)'
;MGESFGMYKMGFDEEVIKYITSANIACGFHAGDPIWMRKTVCLAQEHGVGIGAHPSYPDLNGFGRRNMAATPEEVRNDVVYQAGALSA
;
A
#
# COMPACT_ATOMS: atom_id res chain seq x y z
N MET A 1 -3.77 -3.06 -4.01
CA MET A 1 -3.45 -4.39 -3.43
C MET A 1 -2.70 -4.17 -2.13
N GLY A 2 -2.57 -5.20 -1.30
CA GLY A 2 -1.90 -5.08 -0.01
C GLY A 2 -2.65 -4.17 0.96
N GLU A 3 -3.97 -4.04 0.80
CA GLU A 3 -4.80 -3.12 1.60
C GLU A 3 -5.42 -3.79 2.83
N SER A 4 -4.98 -5.01 3.16
CA SER A 4 -5.28 -5.66 4.43
C SER A 4 -4.50 -4.96 5.56
N PHE A 5 -5.01 -5.03 6.80
CA PHE A 5 -4.38 -4.41 7.96
C PHE A 5 -4.73 -5.16 9.25
N GLY A 6 -3.72 -5.54 10.03
CA GLY A 6 -3.83 -6.40 11.19
C GLY A 6 -4.58 -7.69 10.84
N MET A 7 -5.64 -7.95 11.60
CA MET A 7 -6.53 -9.10 11.40
C MET A 7 -7.52 -8.94 10.23
N TYR A 8 -7.64 -7.75 9.66
CA TYR A 8 -8.62 -7.46 8.62
C TYR A 8 -8.05 -7.80 7.24
N LYS A 9 -8.53 -8.89 6.64
CA LYS A 9 -8.27 -9.20 5.23
C LYS A 9 -9.16 -8.33 4.34
N MET A 10 -8.55 -7.63 3.39
CA MET A 10 -9.23 -6.80 2.39
C MET A 10 -8.93 -7.31 0.98
N GLY A 11 -9.97 -7.40 0.15
CA GLY A 11 -9.85 -7.77 -1.25
C GLY A 11 -9.44 -9.23 -1.50
N PHE A 12 -9.10 -9.50 -2.75
CA PHE A 12 -8.75 -10.84 -3.25
C PHE A 12 -7.40 -10.77 -3.99
N ASP A 13 -6.36 -10.31 -3.29
CA ASP A 13 -5.04 -10.11 -3.85
C ASP A 13 -4.52 -11.38 -4.57
N GLU A 14 -4.72 -12.55 -3.96
CA GLU A 14 -4.29 -13.84 -4.50
C GLU A 14 -4.99 -14.22 -5.82
N GLU A 15 -6.17 -13.65 -6.10
CA GLU A 15 -6.92 -13.91 -7.33
C GLU A 15 -6.63 -12.87 -8.41
N VAL A 16 -6.58 -11.59 -8.03
CA VAL A 16 -6.39 -10.50 -8.99
C VAL A 16 -4.97 -10.48 -9.56
N ILE A 17 -3.97 -10.90 -8.78
CA ILE A 17 -2.55 -10.85 -9.20
C ILE A 17 -2.29 -11.61 -10.50
N LYS A 18 -3.08 -12.65 -10.79
CA LYS A 18 -2.96 -13.51 -11.98
C LYS A 18 -3.25 -12.79 -13.30
N TYR A 19 -3.86 -11.60 -13.25
CA TYR A 19 -4.40 -10.91 -14.42
C TYR A 19 -3.82 -9.51 -14.65
N ILE A 20 -2.95 -9.02 -13.76
CA ILE A 20 -2.41 -7.66 -13.82
C ILE A 20 -0.91 -7.69 -14.12
N THR A 21 -0.39 -6.57 -14.64
CA THR A 21 1.05 -6.39 -14.90
C THR A 21 1.76 -5.55 -13.86
N SER A 22 1.00 -4.80 -13.03
CA SER A 22 1.55 -3.98 -11.95
C SER A 22 0.58 -3.90 -10.78
N ALA A 23 1.11 -3.91 -9.56
CA ALA A 23 0.38 -3.81 -8.30
C ALA A 23 0.79 -2.57 -7.52
N ASN A 24 -0.19 -1.73 -7.19
CA ASN A 24 -0.03 -0.61 -6.26
C ASN A 24 -0.26 -1.16 -4.84
N ILE A 25 0.80 -1.19 -4.03
CA ILE A 25 0.82 -1.79 -2.68
C ILE A 25 0.71 -0.67 -1.63
N ALA A 26 -0.27 -0.76 -0.73
CA ALA A 26 -0.45 0.21 0.36
C ALA A 26 0.77 0.25 1.31
N CYS A 27 1.03 1.40 1.92
CA CYS A 27 2.29 1.69 2.62
C CYS A 27 2.12 2.06 4.11
N GLY A 28 1.07 1.58 4.76
CA GLY A 28 0.89 1.68 6.22
C GLY A 28 0.02 2.84 6.70
N PHE A 29 -0.28 3.82 5.84
CA PHE A 29 -1.05 5.00 6.26
C PHE A 29 -2.56 4.77 6.15
N HIS A 30 -3.07 4.45 4.96
CA HIS A 30 -4.48 4.10 4.78
C HIS A 30 -4.79 2.61 4.97
N ALA A 31 -3.78 1.77 4.74
CA ALA A 31 -3.85 0.31 4.79
C ALA A 31 -2.44 -0.28 4.64
N GLY A 32 -2.31 -1.61 4.73
CA GLY A 32 -1.06 -2.32 4.48
C GLY A 32 -0.06 -2.15 5.62
N ASP A 33 -0.18 -2.98 6.67
CA ASP A 33 0.87 -3.07 7.70
C ASP A 33 2.11 -3.82 7.19
N PRO A 34 3.24 -3.83 7.92
CA PRO A 34 4.48 -4.45 7.45
C PRO A 34 4.35 -5.93 7.06
N ILE A 35 3.47 -6.69 7.73
CA ILE A 35 3.24 -8.11 7.42
C ILE A 35 2.50 -8.24 6.10
N TRP A 36 1.44 -7.45 5.89
CA TRP A 36 0.69 -7.47 4.64
C TRP A 36 1.47 -6.88 3.46
N MET A 37 2.24 -5.81 3.67
CA MET A 37 3.15 -5.26 2.67
C MET A 37 4.12 -6.34 2.17
N ARG A 38 4.80 -7.04 3.08
CA ARG A 38 5.73 -8.12 2.72
C ARG A 38 5.03 -9.24 1.96
N LYS A 39 3.86 -9.67 2.45
CA LYS A 39 3.08 -10.74 1.80
C LYS A 39 2.71 -10.36 0.35
N THR A 40 2.21 -9.14 0.12
CA THR A 40 1.81 -8.69 -1.21
C THR A 40 3.00 -8.48 -2.13
N VAL A 41 4.15 -8.03 -1.62
CA VAL A 41 5.41 -7.95 -2.39
C VAL A 41 5.85 -9.33 -2.86
N CYS A 42 5.89 -10.33 -1.96
CA CYS A 42 6.23 -11.71 -2.33
C CYS A 42 5.27 -12.25 -3.41
N LEU A 43 3.96 -12.04 -3.21
CA LEU A 43 2.95 -12.48 -4.17
C LEU A 43 3.16 -11.85 -5.56
N ALA A 44 3.47 -10.56 -5.62
CA ALA A 44 3.75 -9.87 -6.88
C ALA A 44 5.02 -10.41 -7.55
N GLN A 45 6.09 -10.65 -6.79
CA GLN A 45 7.33 -11.24 -7.31
C GLN A 45 7.10 -12.64 -7.88
N GLU A 46 6.34 -13.50 -7.18
CA GLU A 46 6.00 -14.85 -7.63
C GLU A 46 5.27 -14.87 -8.98
N HIS A 47 4.49 -13.82 -9.27
CA HIS A 47 3.71 -13.70 -10.51
C HIS A 47 4.38 -12.80 -11.56
N GLY A 48 5.59 -12.29 -11.31
CA GLY A 48 6.28 -11.38 -12.23
C GLY A 48 5.56 -10.04 -12.42
N VAL A 49 4.78 -9.60 -11.43
CA VAL A 49 4.00 -8.36 -11.44
C VAL A 49 4.87 -7.20 -10.93
N GLY A 50 4.87 -6.08 -11.64
CA GLY A 50 5.58 -4.87 -11.23
C GLY A 50 5.07 -4.32 -9.90
N ILE A 51 5.96 -3.84 -9.04
CA ILE A 51 5.62 -3.33 -7.71
C ILE A 51 5.68 -1.80 -7.71
N GLY A 52 4.60 -1.15 -7.27
CA GLY A 52 4.51 0.30 -7.08
C GLY A 52 4.03 0.67 -5.69
N ALA A 53 4.58 1.74 -5.13
CA ALA A 53 4.08 2.31 -3.88
C ALA A 53 2.69 2.95 -4.08
N HIS A 54 1.78 2.69 -3.15
CA HIS A 54 0.48 3.35 -3.07
C HIS A 54 0.38 4.21 -1.80
N PRO A 55 1.08 5.36 -1.77
CA PRO A 55 1.04 6.26 -0.64
C PRO A 55 -0.31 6.95 -0.53
N SER A 56 -0.67 7.31 0.70
CA SER A 56 -1.93 7.97 1.02
C SER A 56 -1.78 8.95 2.16
N TYR A 57 -2.85 9.67 2.49
CA TYR A 57 -2.94 10.43 3.72
C TYR A 57 -2.86 9.52 4.96
N PRO A 58 -2.32 9.99 6.10
CA PRO A 58 -2.26 9.24 7.36
C PRO A 58 -3.64 9.10 8.00
N ASP A 59 -4.55 8.39 7.34
CA ASP A 59 -5.94 8.21 7.72
C ASP A 59 -6.37 6.75 7.58
N LEU A 60 -5.94 5.92 8.53
CA LEU A 60 -6.32 4.51 8.56
C LEU A 60 -7.83 4.33 8.71
N ASN A 61 -8.46 5.07 9.61
CA ASN A 61 -9.89 4.94 9.91
C ASN A 61 -10.79 5.34 8.73
N GLY A 62 -10.38 6.34 7.93
CA GLY A 62 -11.06 6.74 6.71
C GLY A 62 -10.51 6.08 5.45
N PHE A 63 -9.59 5.12 5.58
CA PHE A 63 -8.93 4.43 4.48
C PHE A 63 -8.29 5.39 3.46
N GLY A 64 -7.75 6.52 3.94
CA GLY A 64 -7.15 7.55 3.09
C GLY A 64 -8.12 8.24 2.15
N ARG A 65 -9.44 8.05 2.32
CA ARG A 65 -10.49 8.58 1.42
C ARG A 65 -11.06 9.92 1.87
N ARG A 66 -10.57 10.48 2.96
CA ARG A 66 -10.97 11.81 3.45
C ARG A 66 -9.91 12.82 3.06
N ASN A 67 -10.34 13.98 2.57
CA ASN A 67 -9.44 15.09 2.35
C ASN A 67 -8.85 15.54 3.69
N MET A 68 -7.54 15.73 3.71
CA MET A 68 -6.81 16.30 4.83
C MET A 68 -6.12 17.57 4.39
N ALA A 69 -6.21 18.62 5.22
CA ALA A 69 -5.38 19.80 5.03
C ALA A 69 -3.94 19.42 5.35
N ALA A 70 -3.09 19.33 4.33
CA ALA A 70 -1.67 19.05 4.45
C ALA A 70 -0.90 20.05 3.58
N THR A 71 0.21 20.54 4.12
CA THR A 71 1.15 21.40 3.40
C THR A 71 1.91 20.59 2.34
N PRO A 72 2.46 21.23 1.31
CA PRO A 72 3.30 20.55 0.32
C PRO A 72 4.50 19.81 0.94
N GLU A 73 5.05 20.33 2.04
CA GLU A 73 6.17 19.70 2.74
C GLU A 73 5.76 18.41 3.46
N GLU A 74 4.62 18.42 4.15
CA GLU A 74 4.04 17.22 4.78
C GLU A 74 3.77 16.15 3.73
N VAL A 75 3.09 16.50 2.63
CA VAL A 75 2.80 15.55 1.54
C VAL A 75 4.08 14.96 0.96
N ARG A 76 5.11 15.78 0.74
CA ARG A 76 6.41 15.29 0.23
C ARG A 76 7.02 14.28 1.21
N ASN A 77 7.07 14.62 2.49
CA ASN A 77 7.72 13.79 3.50
C ASN A 77 6.94 12.47 3.72
N ASP A 78 5.61 12.52 3.72
CA ASP A 78 4.73 11.35 3.82
C ASP A 78 4.91 10.39 2.63
N VAL A 79 5.02 10.94 1.42
CA VAL A 79 5.27 10.12 0.21
C VAL A 79 6.65 9.48 0.28
N VAL A 80 7.69 10.23 0.69
CA VAL A 80 9.06 9.70 0.82
C VAL A 80 9.11 8.60 1.89
N TYR A 81 8.47 8.80 3.03
CA TYR A 81 8.39 7.82 4.11
C TYR A 81 7.73 6.51 3.63
N GLN A 82 6.56 6.61 3.01
CA GLN A 82 5.78 5.47 2.55
C GLN A 82 6.48 4.70 1.41
N ALA A 83 7.06 5.41 0.44
CA ALA A 83 7.83 4.79 -0.63
C ALA A 83 9.09 4.10 -0.09
N GLY A 84 9.80 4.73 0.86
CA GLY A 84 10.94 4.13 1.54
C GLY A 84 10.58 2.88 2.33
N ALA A 85 9.44 2.90 3.04
CA ALA A 85 8.94 1.75 3.79
C ALA A 85 8.64 0.54 2.89
N LEU A 86 8.09 0.75 1.69
CA LEU A 86 7.87 -0.35 0.74
C LEU A 86 9.17 -0.82 0.07
N SER A 87 10.15 0.06 -0.09
CA SER A 87 11.41 -0.24 -0.78
C SER A 87 12.42 -1.04 0.07
N ALA A 88 12.22 -1.15 1.39
CA ALA A 88 13.12 -1.83 2.32
C ALA A 88 13.05 -3.36 2.22
#